data_AF-A0A381DLW7-F1
#
_entry.id   AF-A0A381DLW7-F1
#
_cell.length_a   1.000
_cell.length_b   1.000
_cell.length_c   1.000
_cell.angle_alpha   90.00
_cell.angle_beta   90.00
_cell.angle_gamma   90.00
#
_symmetry.space_group_name_H-M   'P 1'
#
loop_
_entity.id
_entity.type
_entity.pdbx_description
1 polymer ?
#
loop_
_entity_poly.entity_id
_entity_poly.type
_entity_poly.pdbx_seq_one_letter_code
_entity_poly.pdbx_strand_id
1 'polypeptide(L)'
;MDVKYSKNGFFEIKDAIKFIKSDFFPFYRKIKNYKYSIILGLGGNVGKVKQRFDKIFQILSKDRRFYIAQSSPIVLNKAFGFTKQDDFLNAVLFLQTNLHPKEVLKIMLNLELRFKRKRPFKNAPRTIDLDILYTNIKIKNKRLIVPHPGVNERISVILPLGLMRL
;
A
#
# COMPACT_ATOMS: atom_id res chain seq x y z
N MET A 1 -12.43 6.54 15.01
CA MET A 1 -11.22 7.01 14.31
C MET A 1 -10.18 7.34 15.37
N ASP A 2 -8.97 6.79 15.27
CA ASP A 2 -7.95 6.80 16.32
C ASP A 2 -7.10 8.11 16.27
N VAL A 3 -7.79 9.24 16.11
CA VAL A 3 -7.21 10.58 15.99
C VAL A 3 -7.66 11.39 17.21
N LYS A 4 -6.71 11.92 17.97
CA LYS A 4 -6.99 12.77 19.13
C LYS A 4 -6.52 14.19 18.87
N TYR A 5 -7.31 15.17 19.25
CA TYR A 5 -6.85 16.55 19.26
C TYR A 5 -6.09 16.80 20.56
N SER A 6 -4.82 17.16 20.44
CA SER A 6 -3.94 17.43 21.57
C SER A 6 -4.05 18.89 21.98
N LYS A 7 -3.82 19.16 23.28
CA LYS A 7 -3.97 20.50 23.87
C LYS A 7 -2.97 21.52 23.31
N ASN A 8 -1.91 21.06 22.65
CA ASN A 8 -0.91 21.88 21.98
C ASN A 8 -1.32 22.31 20.54
N GLY A 9 -2.54 22.01 20.11
CA GLY A 9 -3.05 22.37 18.78
C GLY A 9 -2.72 21.37 17.68
N PHE A 10 -2.12 20.22 18.01
CA PHE A 10 -1.78 19.17 17.04
C PHE A 10 -2.75 17.99 17.12
N PHE A 11 -2.97 17.31 15.98
CA PHE A 11 -3.64 16.02 15.96
C PHE A 11 -2.64 14.90 16.22
N GLU A 12 -2.92 14.07 17.22
CA GLU A 12 -2.22 12.84 17.48
C GLU A 12 -2.92 11.69 16.75
N ILE A 13 -2.23 11.10 15.78
CA ILE A 13 -2.72 9.94 15.04
C ILE A 13 -2.13 8.70 15.68
N LYS A 14 -2.97 7.94 16.38
CA LYS A 14 -2.54 6.69 16.98
C LYS A 14 -2.08 5.73 15.87
N ASP A 15 -0.98 5.04 16.15
CA ASP A 15 -0.31 4.11 15.24
C ASP A 15 0.34 4.73 13.98
N ALA A 16 0.45 6.06 13.85
CA ALA A 16 1.30 6.69 12.84
C ALA A 16 2.50 7.36 13.53
N ILE A 17 3.71 6.88 13.25
CA ILE A 17 4.89 7.22 14.05
C ILE A 17 5.75 8.24 13.30
N LYS A 18 6.16 7.95 12.06
CA LYS A 18 7.10 8.76 11.28
C LYS A 18 6.84 8.66 9.78
N PHE A 19 7.22 9.70 9.05
CA PHE A 19 7.39 9.64 7.60
C PHE A 19 8.82 9.22 7.25
N ILE A 20 8.98 8.47 6.15
CA ILE A 20 10.29 8.02 5.67
C ILE A 20 10.57 8.60 4.29
N LYS A 21 11.79 9.12 4.12
CA LYS A 21 12.29 9.64 2.85
C LYS A 21 12.54 8.52 1.84
N SER A 22 12.07 8.71 0.60
CA SER A 22 12.35 7.86 -0.54
C SER A 22 12.43 8.71 -1.82
N ASP A 23 13.15 8.20 -2.83
CA ASP A 23 13.23 8.81 -4.15
C ASP A 23 11.94 8.63 -4.96
N PHE A 24 11.07 7.71 -4.54
CA PHE A 24 9.84 7.34 -5.24
C PHE A 24 8.56 7.54 -4.41
N PHE A 25 8.68 7.95 -3.15
CA PHE A 25 7.56 8.11 -2.22
C PHE A 25 7.75 9.39 -1.38
N PRO A 26 6.98 10.46 -1.63
CA PRO A 26 5.90 10.56 -2.62
C PRO A 26 6.42 10.78 -4.06
N PHE A 27 5.58 10.43 -5.03
CA PHE A 27 5.78 10.69 -6.46
C PHE A 27 4.45 11.10 -7.08
N TYR A 28 4.47 11.96 -8.09
CA TYR A 28 3.26 12.36 -8.81
C TYR A 28 3.57 12.72 -10.26
N ARG A 29 2.67 12.31 -11.17
CA ARG A 29 2.58 12.79 -12.55
C ARG A 29 1.14 12.73 -13.05
N LYS A 30 0.88 13.39 -14.19
CA LYS A 30 -0.45 13.38 -14.82
C LYS A 30 -0.95 11.96 -15.07
N ILE A 31 -2.24 11.74 -14.81
CA ILE A 31 -2.94 10.50 -15.16
C ILE A 31 -3.03 10.33 -16.67
N LYS A 32 -3.18 9.09 -17.13
CA LYS A 32 -3.35 8.71 -18.54
C LYS A 32 -4.67 7.96 -18.75
N ASN A 33 -5.02 7.74 -20.01
CA ASN A 33 -6.20 6.96 -20.35
C ASN A 33 -5.89 5.46 -20.32
N TYR A 34 -6.32 4.79 -19.26
CA TYR A 34 -6.28 3.33 -19.10
C TYR A 34 -7.65 2.86 -18.62
N LYS A 35 -7.98 1.60 -18.93
CA LYS A 35 -9.28 1.03 -18.57
C LYS A 35 -9.53 0.94 -17.06
N TYR A 36 -8.48 0.66 -16.28
CA TYR A 36 -8.57 0.47 -14.84
C TYR A 36 -7.65 1.41 -14.09
N SER A 37 -8.20 1.99 -13.02
CA SER A 37 -7.48 2.75 -12.02
C SER A 37 -7.51 1.99 -10.71
N ILE A 38 -6.36 1.79 -10.08
CA ILE A 38 -6.16 0.91 -8.93
C ILE A 38 -5.38 1.65 -7.86
N ILE A 39 -5.87 1.63 -6.63
CA ILE A 39 -5.06 1.96 -5.45
C ILE A 39 -4.47 0.65 -4.93
N LEU A 40 -3.14 0.55 -4.98
CA LEU A 40 -2.38 -0.57 -4.43
C LEU A 40 -1.75 -0.15 -3.11
N GLY A 41 -2.04 -0.89 -2.04
CA GLY A 41 -1.37 -0.76 -0.74
C GLY A 41 -0.09 -1.59 -0.71
N LEU A 42 0.98 -1.00 -0.17
CA LEU A 42 2.25 -1.66 0.12
C LEU A 42 2.43 -1.69 1.63
N GLY A 43 2.77 -2.87 2.18
CA GLY A 43 3.04 -3.05 3.61
C GLY A 43 4.24 -3.97 3.86
N GLY A 44 5.05 -3.70 4.87
CA GLY A 44 6.11 -4.65 5.26
C GLY A 44 6.87 -4.23 6.50
N ASN A 45 7.45 -5.21 7.20
CA ASN A 45 8.23 -4.97 8.42
C ASN A 45 9.51 -5.82 8.53
N VAL A 46 9.75 -6.78 7.62
CA VAL A 46 10.93 -7.68 7.72
C VAL A 46 12.07 -7.23 6.81
N GLY A 47 13.22 -6.85 7.37
CA GLY A 47 14.44 -6.54 6.61
C GLY A 47 14.37 -5.20 5.86
N LYS A 48 14.94 -5.12 4.64
CA LYS A 48 15.11 -3.84 3.91
C LYS A 48 13.82 -3.37 3.20
N VAL A 49 12.75 -3.11 3.95
CA VAL A 49 11.40 -2.84 3.41
C VAL A 49 11.35 -1.61 2.49
N LYS A 50 11.94 -0.47 2.89
CA LYS A 50 12.02 0.74 2.05
C LYS A 50 12.63 0.46 0.67
N GLN A 51 13.72 -0.30 0.65
CA GLN A 51 14.38 -0.68 -0.61
C GLN A 51 13.51 -1.61 -1.48
N ARG A 52 12.66 -2.45 -0.86
CA ARG A 52 11.69 -3.26 -1.61
C ARG A 52 10.58 -2.40 -2.19
N PHE A 53 10.08 -1.39 -1.47
CA PHE A 53 9.08 -0.47 -1.99
C PHE A 53 9.63 0.27 -3.21
N ASP A 54 10.85 0.81 -3.13
CA ASP A 54 11.54 1.43 -4.26
C ASP A 54 11.70 0.44 -5.43
N LYS A 55 12.08 -0.81 -5.15
CA LYS A 55 12.24 -1.83 -6.19
C LYS A 55 10.91 -2.19 -6.85
N ILE A 56 9.82 -2.26 -6.11
CA ILE A 56 8.48 -2.50 -6.65
C ILE A 56 8.06 -1.34 -7.55
N PHE A 57 8.25 -0.11 -7.09
CA PHE A 57 8.00 1.08 -7.91
C PHE A 57 8.77 1.00 -9.23
N GLN A 58 10.07 0.66 -9.19
CA GLN A 58 10.90 0.51 -10.38
C GLN A 58 10.42 -0.62 -11.29
N ILE A 59 10.07 -1.80 -10.74
CA ILE A 59 9.57 -2.94 -11.52
C ILE A 59 8.29 -2.56 -12.25
N LEU A 60 7.33 -1.96 -11.54
CA LEU A 60 6.04 -1.54 -12.11
C LEU A 60 6.21 -0.38 -13.10
N SER A 61 7.14 0.54 -12.86
CA SER A 61 7.41 1.64 -13.79
C SER A 61 8.05 1.19 -15.11
N LYS A 62 8.81 0.09 -15.09
CA LYS A 62 9.44 -0.50 -16.28
C LYS A 62 8.52 -1.45 -17.05
N ASP A 63 7.46 -1.92 -16.41
CA ASP A 63 6.47 -2.81 -17.03
C ASP A 63 5.42 -1.99 -17.79
N ARG A 64 5.40 -2.10 -19.12
CA ARG A 64 4.49 -1.36 -20.00
C ARG A 64 3.00 -1.63 -19.72
N ARG A 65 2.68 -2.69 -18.98
CA ARG A 65 1.30 -3.01 -18.57
C ARG A 65 0.79 -2.10 -17.46
N PHE A 66 1.67 -1.36 -16.79
CA PHE A 66 1.34 -0.49 -15.68
C PHE A 66 1.79 0.95 -15.90
N TYR A 67 1.05 1.88 -15.31
CA TYR A 67 1.42 3.27 -15.24
C TYR A 67 1.18 3.78 -13.82
N ILE A 68 2.26 4.03 -13.08
CA ILE A 68 2.17 4.66 -11.76
C ILE A 68 1.90 6.15 -11.96
N ALA A 69 0.72 6.63 -11.62
CA ALA A 69 0.42 8.06 -11.65
C ALA A 69 0.90 8.75 -10.38
N GLN A 70 0.88 8.03 -9.24
CA GLN A 70 1.20 8.63 -7.95
C GLN A 70 1.64 7.60 -6.91
N SER A 71 2.37 8.06 -5.90
CA SER A 71 2.59 7.36 -4.64
C SER A 71 2.41 8.31 -3.44
N SER A 72 1.99 7.77 -2.30
CA SER A 72 1.99 8.51 -1.03
C SER A 72 3.41 8.60 -0.44
N PRO A 73 3.63 9.43 0.59
CA PRO A 73 4.76 9.22 1.50
C PRO A 73 4.73 7.81 2.13
N ILE A 74 5.90 7.30 2.53
CA ILE A 74 5.99 6.10 3.36
C ILE A 74 5.75 6.47 4.82
N VAL A 75 4.86 5.73 5.49
CA VAL A 75 4.52 5.92 6.89
C VAL A 75 4.94 4.70 7.69
N LEU A 76 5.58 4.92 8.83
CA LEU A 76 5.82 3.90 9.85
C LEU A 76 4.58 3.80 10.75
N ASN A 77 3.97 2.62 10.83
CA ASN A 77 2.82 2.33 11.66
C ASN A 77 3.06 1.18 12.64
N LYS A 78 2.39 1.21 13.79
CA LYS A 78 2.46 0.09 14.74
C LYS A 78 1.92 -1.22 14.15
N ALA A 79 2.51 -2.33 14.56
CA ALA A 79 2.00 -3.65 14.19
C ALA A 79 0.56 -3.87 14.72
N PHE A 80 -0.32 -4.40 13.86
CA PHE A 80 -1.70 -4.73 14.20
C PHE A 80 -1.92 -6.26 14.30
N GLY A 81 -2.72 -6.68 15.28
CA GLY A 81 -3.02 -8.09 15.52
C GLY A 81 -1.91 -8.78 16.31
N PHE A 82 -0.93 -9.38 15.63
CA PHE A 82 0.25 -9.93 16.31
C PHE A 82 1.22 -8.79 16.62
N THR A 83 1.42 -8.42 17.88
CA THR A 83 2.18 -7.20 18.24
C THR A 83 3.63 -7.44 18.63
N LYS A 84 4.03 -8.70 18.88
CA LYS A 84 5.43 -9.08 19.16
C LYS A 84 6.24 -9.17 17.85
N GLN A 85 6.27 -8.08 17.10
CA GLN A 85 7.00 -7.93 15.84
C GLN A 85 7.34 -6.45 15.58
N ASP A 86 8.22 -6.20 14.62
CA ASP A 86 8.57 -4.84 14.20
C ASP A 86 7.36 -4.09 13.62
N ASP A 87 7.41 -2.76 13.77
CA ASP A 87 6.47 -1.83 13.15
C ASP A 87 6.52 -1.91 11.60
N PHE A 88 5.42 -1.56 10.96
CA PHE A 88 5.23 -1.68 9.53
C PHE A 88 5.52 -0.37 8.79
N LEU A 89 6.24 -0.46 7.68
CA LEU A 89 6.17 0.58 6.66
C LEU A 89 4.94 0.34 5.80
N ASN A 90 4.16 1.40 5.57
CA ASN A 90 3.01 1.39 4.67
C ASN A 90 3.08 2.56 3.70
N ALA A 91 2.62 2.31 2.48
CA ALA A 91 2.45 3.33 1.44
C ALA A 91 1.34 2.90 0.48
N VAL A 92 0.86 3.82 -0.34
CA VAL A 92 -0.08 3.51 -1.42
C VAL A 92 0.45 4.00 -2.77
N LEU A 93 0.13 3.26 -3.82
CA LEU A 93 0.36 3.63 -5.22
C LEU A 93 -0.96 3.82 -5.93
N PHE A 94 -1.07 4.88 -6.72
CA PHE A 94 -2.11 5.00 -7.73
C PHE A 94 -1.59 4.48 -9.07
N LEU A 95 -2.13 3.33 -9.47
CA LEU A 95 -1.77 2.61 -10.67
C LEU A 95 -2.88 2.72 -11.71
N GLN A 96 -2.48 2.81 -12.96
CA GLN A 96 -3.36 2.73 -14.12
C GLN A 96 -2.91 1.57 -15.02
N THR A 97 -3.86 0.80 -15.54
CA THR A 97 -3.57 -0.39 -16.34
C THR A 97 -4.76 -0.79 -17.21
N ASN A 98 -4.49 -1.52 -18.30
CA ASN A 98 -5.52 -2.17 -19.11
C ASN A 98 -5.81 -3.61 -18.65
N LEU A 99 -5.03 -4.13 -17.70
CA LEU A 99 -5.25 -5.45 -17.12
C LEU A 99 -6.43 -5.42 -16.15
N HIS A 100 -7.31 -6.43 -16.25
CA HIS A 100 -8.37 -6.61 -15.27
C HIS A 100 -7.78 -6.77 -13.86
N PRO A 101 -8.39 -6.22 -12.78
CA PRO A 101 -7.80 -6.29 -11.43
C PRO A 101 -7.49 -7.70 -10.92
N LYS A 102 -8.18 -8.73 -11.41
CA LYS A 102 -7.86 -10.14 -11.14
C LYS A 102 -6.48 -10.55 -11.67
N GLU A 103 -6.07 -10.04 -12.84
CA GLU A 103 -4.74 -10.29 -13.40
C GLU A 103 -3.68 -9.48 -12.64
N VAL A 104 -4.01 -8.26 -12.24
CA VAL A 104 -3.16 -7.45 -11.37
C VAL A 104 -2.89 -8.17 -10.05
N LEU A 105 -3.92 -8.76 -9.42
CA LEU A 105 -3.77 -9.55 -8.21
C LEU A 105 -2.77 -10.71 -8.39
N LYS A 106 -2.85 -11.46 -9.49
CA LYS A 106 -1.90 -12.55 -9.78
C LYS A 106 -0.46 -12.03 -9.89
N ILE A 107 -0.27 -10.89 -10.55
CA ILE A 107 1.05 -10.26 -10.69
C ILE A 107 1.58 -9.80 -9.33
N MET A 108 0.73 -9.18 -8.51
CA MET A 108 1.12 -8.74 -7.16
C MET A 108 1.49 -9.93 -6.28
N LEU A 109 0.70 -11.00 -6.26
CA LEU A 109 1.01 -12.23 -5.52
C LEU A 109 2.34 -12.85 -5.98
N ASN A 110 2.63 -12.83 -7.29
CA ASN A 110 3.92 -13.31 -7.80
C ASN A 110 5.09 -12.42 -7.33
N LEU A 111 4.92 -11.09 -7.32
CA LEU A 111 5.94 -10.18 -6.80
C LEU A 111 6.22 -10.44 -5.33
N GLU A 112 5.20 -10.66 -4.51
CA GLU A 112 5.38 -11.02 -3.10
C GLU A 112 6.23 -12.29 -2.91
N LEU A 113 5.96 -13.32 -3.71
CA LEU A 113 6.74 -14.56 -3.71
C LEU A 113 8.21 -14.29 -4.08
N ARG A 114 8.45 -13.48 -5.12
CA ARG A 114 9.81 -13.07 -5.53
C ARG A 114 10.56 -12.30 -4.44
N PHE A 115 9.83 -11.54 -3.62
CA PHE A 115 10.36 -10.85 -2.45
C PHE A 115 10.33 -11.71 -1.18
N LYS A 116 10.18 -13.03 -1.32
CA LYS A 116 10.28 -14.03 -0.24
C LYS A 116 9.22 -13.84 0.86
N ARG A 117 8.01 -13.36 0.53
CA ARG A 117 6.89 -13.32 1.47
C ARG A 117 6.52 -14.74 1.91
N LYS A 118 6.45 -14.97 3.23
CA LYS A 118 5.95 -16.21 3.84
C LYS A 118 4.68 -15.92 4.64
N ARG A 119 3.79 -16.92 4.78
CA ARG A 119 2.53 -16.82 5.52
C ARG A 119 2.40 -17.96 6.56
N PRO A 120 3.32 -18.06 7.54
CA PRO A 120 3.31 -19.17 8.50
C PRO A 120 2.12 -19.13 9.47
N PHE A 121 1.58 -17.94 9.76
CA PHE A 121 0.40 -17.74 10.59
C PHE A 121 -0.29 -16.41 10.26
N LYS A 122 -1.50 -16.20 10.78
CA LYS A 122 -2.27 -14.97 10.58
C LYS A 122 -1.52 -13.76 11.18
N ASN A 123 -1.41 -12.68 10.42
CA ASN A 123 -0.69 -11.45 10.80
C ASN A 123 0.83 -11.60 11.01
N ALA A 124 1.44 -12.67 10.48
CA ALA A 124 2.89 -12.85 10.54
C ALA A 124 3.68 -11.66 9.96
N PRO A 125 4.93 -11.45 10.44
CA PRO A 125 5.87 -10.53 9.83
C PRO A 125 6.06 -10.84 8.34
N ARG A 126 6.19 -9.80 7.52
CA ARG A 126 6.29 -9.95 6.07
C ARG A 126 7.32 -9.03 5.46
N THR A 127 8.00 -9.55 4.45
CA THR A 127 8.95 -8.79 3.63
C THR A 127 8.24 -7.74 2.77
N ILE A 128 7.05 -8.08 2.27
CA ILE A 128 6.14 -7.22 1.51
C ILE A 128 4.72 -7.81 1.56
N ASP A 129 3.72 -6.94 1.47
CA ASP A 129 2.29 -7.16 1.28
C ASP A 129 1.81 -6.20 0.20
N LEU A 130 1.07 -6.71 -0.80
CA LEU A 130 0.57 -5.95 -1.93
C LEU A 130 -0.94 -6.16 -2.05
N ASP A 131 -1.70 -5.23 -1.49
CA ASP A 131 -3.16 -5.30 -1.41
C ASP A 131 -3.82 -4.37 -2.44
N ILE A 132 -4.77 -4.89 -3.23
CA ILE A 132 -5.64 -4.04 -4.05
C ILE A 132 -6.70 -3.42 -3.13
N LEU A 133 -6.55 -2.14 -2.81
CA LEU A 133 -7.40 -1.42 -1.85
C LEU A 133 -8.67 -0.92 -2.52
N TYR A 134 -8.54 -0.26 -3.67
CA TYR A 134 -9.64 0.29 -4.45
C TYR A 134 -9.40 0.09 -5.95
N THR A 135 -10.49 -0.03 -6.70
CA THR A 135 -10.47 0.08 -8.17
C THR A 135 -11.64 0.94 -8.65
N ASN A 136 -11.57 1.43 -9.89
CA ASN A 136 -12.68 2.15 -10.54
C ASN A 136 -13.90 1.26 -10.85
N ILE A 137 -13.81 -0.05 -10.62
CA ILE A 137 -14.93 -0.98 -10.64
C ILE A 137 -15.08 -1.66 -9.27
N LYS A 138 -16.28 -2.14 -8.95
CA LYS A 138 -16.48 -3.01 -7.78
C LYS A 138 -16.24 -4.46 -8.16
N ILE A 139 -15.65 -5.24 -7.27
CA ILE A 139 -15.43 -6.67 -7.46
C ILE A 139 -15.84 -7.39 -6.18
N LYS A 140 -16.70 -8.39 -6.28
CA LYS A 140 -17.09 -9.24 -5.15
C LYS A 140 -17.06 -10.70 -5.58
N ASN A 141 -15.94 -11.37 -5.34
CA ASN A 141 -15.83 -12.81 -5.54
C ASN A 141 -14.92 -13.44 -4.48
N LYS A 142 -14.87 -14.78 -4.44
CA LYS A 142 -14.12 -15.54 -3.42
C LYS A 142 -12.62 -15.23 -3.36
N ARG A 143 -12.01 -14.74 -4.45
CA ARG A 143 -10.56 -14.49 -4.56
C ARG A 143 -10.18 -13.01 -4.47
N LEU A 144 -11.11 -12.10 -4.71
CA LEU A 144 -10.86 -10.65 -4.70
C LEU A 144 -12.15 -9.91 -4.34
N ILE A 145 -12.06 -9.06 -3.31
CA ILE A 145 -13.12 -8.15 -2.87
C ILE A 145 -12.57 -6.74 -2.93
N VAL A 146 -13.20 -5.86 -3.71
CA VAL A 146 -12.81 -4.47 -3.90
C VAL A 146 -14.06 -3.57 -3.84
N PRO A 147 -14.08 -2.51 -2.98
CA PRO A 147 -13.01 -2.07 -2.08
C PRO A 147 -12.60 -3.14 -1.06
N HIS A 148 -11.32 -3.17 -0.69
CA HIS A 148 -10.82 -4.14 0.28
C HIS A 148 -11.55 -3.92 1.63
N PRO A 149 -12.09 -4.95 2.30
CA PRO A 149 -12.98 -4.76 3.46
C PRO A 149 -12.41 -3.88 4.59
N GLY A 150 -11.10 -3.95 4.83
CA GLY A 150 -10.43 -3.20 5.89
C GLY A 150 -9.97 -1.77 5.55
N VAL A 151 -10.30 -1.21 4.38
CA VAL A 151 -9.81 0.12 3.97
C VAL A 151 -10.27 1.26 4.86
N ASN A 152 -11.49 1.16 5.41
CA ASN A 152 -12.10 2.22 6.23
C ASN A 152 -11.69 2.16 7.71
N GLU A 153 -10.97 1.11 8.10
CA GLU A 153 -10.65 0.84 9.52
C GLU A 153 -9.15 0.96 9.81
N ARG A 154 -8.31 0.89 8.77
CA ARG A 154 -6.85 0.82 8.92
C ARG A 154 -6.22 2.18 8.70
N ILE A 155 -5.65 2.76 9.77
CA ILE A 155 -4.91 4.03 9.67
C ILE A 155 -3.69 3.93 8.73
N SER A 156 -3.09 2.75 8.65
CA SER A 156 -2.01 2.43 7.70
C SER A 156 -2.44 2.48 6.23
N VAL A 157 -3.74 2.57 5.95
CA VAL A 157 -4.30 2.79 4.61
C VAL A 157 -4.84 4.22 4.48
N ILE A 158 -5.64 4.67 5.46
CA ILE A 158 -6.32 5.96 5.43
C ILE A 158 -5.33 7.12 5.39
N LEU A 159 -4.29 7.09 6.23
CA LEU A 159 -3.33 8.18 6.31
C LEU A 159 -2.50 8.31 5.01
N PRO A 160 -1.88 7.25 4.47
CA PRO A 160 -1.23 7.32 3.17
C PRO A 160 -2.15 7.81 2.03
N LEU A 161 -3.41 7.36 2.00
CA LEU A 161 -4.40 7.81 1.02
C LEU A 161 -4.69 9.31 1.14
N GLY A 162 -4.91 9.82 2.35
CA GLY A 162 -5.20 11.25 2.59
C GLY A 162 -4.03 12.18 2.26
N LEU A 163 -2.81 11.64 2.14
CA LEU A 163 -1.61 12.39 1.76
C LEU A 163 -1.35 12.39 0.24
N MET A 164 -2.20 11.71 -0.54
CA MET A 164 -2.13 11.79 -1.99
C MET A 164 -2.69 13.14 -2.46
N ARG A 165 -1.98 13.78 -3.39
CA ARG A 165 -2.50 14.85 -4.25
C ARG A 165 -3.64 14.31 -5.11
N LEU A 166 -4.88 14.64 -4.79
CA LEU A 166 -6.05 14.40 -5.64
C LEU A 166 -6.15 15.50 -6.70
#